data_AF-A0A453QWR6-F1
#
_entry.id   AF-A0A453QWR6-F1
#
_cell.length_a   1.000
_cell.length_b   1.000
_cell.length_c   1.000
_cell.angle_alpha   90.00
_cell.angle_beta   90.00
_cell.angle_gamma   90.00
#
_symmetry.space_group_name_H-M   'P 1'
#
loop_
_entity.id
_entity.type
_entity.pdbx_description
1 polymer ?
#
loop_
_entity_poly.entity_id
_entity_poly.type
_entity_poly.pdbx_seq_one_letter_code
_entity_poly.pdbx_strand_id
1 'polypeptide(L)'
;SGIGRKIAEAEMDIAKAKSEGYLWGNGTGGTGTEGSSRKKFLAVIGVYTGFGSRLKRNTFRGSWMPRGDALKTLEEKGVVIRFVIGRSPNRGDSLDRNINEENRKTNDFLILESHEEAAEELPKKVKFFFSAAIEAWDAEFYVKIDDNINLDLAGLIEMLNVRRGSHGLYMGCMKSGAVVSEE
;
A
#
# COMPACT_ATOMS: atom_id res chain seq x y z
N SER A 1 -25.09 15.01 25.39
CA SER A 1 -25.72 14.08 24.43
C SER A 1 -24.63 13.18 23.84
N GLY A 2 -24.92 11.90 23.58
CA GLY A 2 -23.98 10.75 23.58
C GLY A 2 -22.83 10.68 22.55
N ILE A 3 -22.31 11.80 22.05
CA ILE A 3 -21.29 11.84 21.00
C ILE A 3 -19.88 11.88 21.60
N GLY A 4 -19.62 12.69 22.64
CA GLY A 4 -18.29 12.77 23.27
C GLY A 4 -17.85 11.47 23.96
N ARG A 5 -18.80 10.71 24.52
CA ARG A 5 -18.53 9.37 25.09
C ARG A 5 -18.12 8.36 24.01
N LYS A 6 -18.74 8.41 22.83
CA LYS A 6 -18.43 7.50 21.71
C LYS A 6 -17.04 7.75 21.11
N ILE A 7 -16.58 9.01 21.10
CA ILE A 7 -15.24 9.36 20.61
C ILE A 7 -14.19 8.85 21.59
N ALA A 8 -14.39 9.07 22.88
CA ALA A 8 -13.48 8.56 23.91
C ALA A 8 -13.45 7.02 23.95
N GLU A 9 -14.60 6.35 23.77
CA GLU A 9 -14.66 4.88 23.63
C GLU A 9 -13.91 4.40 22.39
N ALA A 10 -14.08 5.06 21.24
CA ALA A 10 -13.35 4.71 20.03
C ALA A 10 -11.83 4.92 20.16
N GLU A 11 -11.39 6.01 20.81
CA GLU A 11 -9.97 6.27 21.07
C GLU A 11 -9.38 5.26 22.05
N MET A 12 -10.14 4.87 23.07
CA MET A 12 -9.73 3.87 24.05
C MET A 12 -9.68 2.47 23.44
N ASP A 13 -10.62 2.12 22.57
CA ASP A 13 -10.60 0.87 21.79
C ASP A 13 -9.43 0.84 20.79
N ILE A 14 -9.11 1.98 20.15
CA ILE A 14 -7.91 2.11 19.30
C ILE A 14 -6.63 1.96 20.12
N ALA A 15 -6.55 2.58 21.31
CA ALA A 15 -5.40 2.47 22.20
C ALA A 15 -5.23 1.04 22.73
N LYS A 16 -6.34 0.38 23.07
CA LYS A 16 -6.36 -1.00 23.52
C LYS A 16 -5.97 -1.96 22.40
N ALA A 17 -6.50 -1.78 21.19
CA ALA A 17 -6.10 -2.54 20.01
C ALA A 17 -4.62 -2.37 19.66
N LYS A 18 -4.03 -1.19 19.91
CA LYS A 18 -2.59 -0.95 19.79
C LYS A 18 -1.79 -1.69 20.87
N SER A 19 -2.22 -1.68 22.13
CA SER A 19 -1.54 -2.39 23.23
C SER A 19 -1.66 -3.91 23.15
N GLU A 20 -2.77 -4.42 22.59
CA GLU A 20 -3.04 -5.85 22.41
C GLU A 20 -2.49 -6.40 21.09
N GLY A 21 -1.77 -5.59 20.30
CA GLY A 21 -1.19 -6.00 19.02
C GLY A 21 -2.21 -6.30 17.93
N TYR A 22 -3.46 -5.84 18.08
CA TYR A 22 -4.59 -6.18 17.20
C TYR A 22 -4.61 -5.38 15.87
N LEU A 23 -3.67 -4.45 15.67
CA LEU A 23 -3.37 -3.85 14.36
C LEU A 23 -2.14 -4.46 13.68
N TRP A 24 -1.65 -5.61 14.16
CA TRP A 24 -0.60 -6.37 13.46
C TRP A 24 -1.21 -7.25 12.37
N GLY A 25 -1.80 -6.60 11.37
CA GLY A 25 -2.42 -7.22 10.21
C GLY A 25 -1.63 -7.01 8.92
N ASN A 26 -0.36 -7.40 8.91
CA ASN A 26 0.34 -7.98 7.76
C ASN A 26 1.75 -8.38 8.20
N GLY A 27 2.02 -9.68 8.18
CA GLY A 27 3.27 -10.23 8.70
C GLY A 27 4.46 -9.86 7.84
N THR A 28 5.36 -9.06 8.40
CA THR A 28 6.82 -9.24 8.33
C THR A 28 7.37 -8.76 9.68
N GLY A 29 8.10 -9.63 10.36
CA GLY A 29 8.51 -9.46 11.75
C GLY A 29 9.38 -8.24 12.01
N GLY A 30 9.31 -7.79 13.26
CA GLY A 30 10.16 -6.75 13.80
C GLY A 30 9.57 -6.23 15.10
N THR A 31 9.80 -6.93 16.21
CA THR A 31 9.77 -6.34 17.55
C THR A 31 10.81 -5.22 17.58
N GLY A 32 10.39 -4.01 17.22
CA GLY A 32 11.20 -2.81 17.32
C GLY A 32 10.99 -2.18 18.68
N THR A 33 11.80 -2.59 19.64
CA THR A 33 12.18 -1.73 20.76
C THR A 33 12.58 -0.35 20.24
N GLU A 34 12.16 0.69 20.96
CA GLU A 34 12.59 2.07 20.76
C GLU A 34 14.11 2.11 20.53
N GLY A 35 14.54 2.40 19.30
CA GLY A 35 15.96 2.53 18.95
C GLY A 35 16.43 1.84 17.66
N SER A 36 15.64 0.97 17.02
CA SER A 36 16.01 0.43 15.70
C SER A 36 15.52 1.37 14.59
N SER A 37 16.45 2.04 13.89
CA SER A 37 16.14 2.79 12.67
C SER A 37 15.35 1.88 11.72
N ARG A 38 14.12 2.27 11.33
CA ARG A 38 13.33 1.53 10.35
C ARG A 38 14.22 1.18 9.16
N LYS A 39 14.15 -0.08 8.70
CA LYS A 39 14.90 -0.51 7.52
C LYS A 39 14.51 0.41 6.36
N LYS A 40 15.49 1.16 5.83
CA LYS A 40 15.27 2.04 4.69
C LYS A 40 15.15 1.22 3.41
N PHE A 41 13.99 1.27 2.78
CA PHE A 41 13.70 0.64 1.50
C PHE A 41 14.16 1.52 0.34
N LEU A 42 14.53 0.89 -0.77
CA LEU A 42 14.74 1.59 -2.04
C LEU A 42 13.40 2.12 -2.56
N ALA A 43 12.40 1.24 -2.66
CA ALA A 43 11.13 1.61 -3.27
C ALA A 43 9.93 0.85 -2.71
N VAL A 44 8.79 1.53 -2.66
CA VAL A 44 7.46 0.94 -2.44
C VAL A 44 6.66 1.12 -3.72
N ILE A 45 6.21 0.02 -4.29
CA ILE A 45 5.47 -0.05 -5.54
C ILE A 45 4.04 -0.47 -5.24
N GLY A 46 3.09 0.45 -5.43
CA GLY A 46 1.67 0.22 -5.29
C GLY A 46 1.03 -0.09 -6.63
N VAL A 47 0.52 -1.30 -6.81
CA VAL A 47 -0.24 -1.71 -7.99
C VAL A 47 -1.72 -1.54 -7.71
N TYR A 48 -2.38 -0.61 -8.38
CA TYR A 48 -3.80 -0.40 -8.17
C TYR A 48 -4.60 -1.64 -8.57
N THR A 49 -5.63 -1.93 -7.79
CA THR A 49 -6.58 -3.00 -8.08
C THR A 49 -7.95 -2.60 -7.52
N GLY A 50 -9.01 -3.19 -8.06
CA GLY A 50 -10.37 -3.14 -7.48
C GLY A 50 -10.92 -4.54 -7.20
N PHE A 51 -12.16 -4.61 -6.72
CA PHE A 51 -12.83 -5.87 -6.37
C PHE A 51 -12.98 -6.83 -7.56
N GLY A 52 -13.26 -6.30 -8.75
CA GLY A 52 -13.39 -7.08 -9.98
C GLY A 52 -12.07 -7.58 -10.58
N SER A 53 -10.91 -7.10 -10.10
CA SER A 53 -9.61 -7.35 -10.75
C SER A 53 -8.92 -8.65 -10.29
N ARG A 54 -9.63 -9.60 -9.66
CA ARG A 54 -9.03 -10.83 -9.12
C ARG A 54 -8.27 -11.65 -10.16
N LEU A 55 -8.83 -11.80 -11.36
CA LEU A 55 -8.15 -12.50 -12.45
C LEU A 55 -6.87 -11.78 -12.89
N LYS A 56 -6.91 -10.44 -13.03
CA LYS A 56 -5.74 -9.63 -13.37
C LYS A 56 -4.63 -9.76 -12.32
N ARG A 57 -4.98 -9.69 -11.02
CA ARG A 57 -4.01 -9.91 -9.92
C ARG A 57 -3.35 -11.28 -10.06
N ASN A 58 -4.11 -12.32 -10.37
CA ASN A 58 -3.57 -13.65 -10.58
C ASN A 58 -2.68 -13.74 -11.83
N THR A 59 -2.92 -12.97 -12.88
CA THR A 59 -2.03 -12.90 -14.05
C THR A 59 -0.73 -12.14 -13.73
N PHE A 60 -0.82 -11.06 -12.95
CA PHE A 60 0.34 -10.25 -12.57
C PHE A 60 1.28 -11.00 -11.66
N ARG A 61 0.71 -11.61 -10.62
CA ARG A 61 1.44 -12.55 -9.79
C ARG A 61 1.96 -13.67 -10.71
N GLY A 62 3.26 -13.90 -10.76
CA GLY A 62 3.84 -14.98 -11.59
C GLY A 62 4.04 -14.64 -13.06
N SER A 63 3.71 -13.42 -13.51
CA SER A 63 4.38 -12.84 -14.68
C SER A 63 5.54 -11.96 -14.18
N TRP A 64 5.30 -10.67 -13.99
CA TRP A 64 6.32 -9.71 -13.59
C TRP A 64 6.39 -9.48 -12.07
N MET A 65 5.31 -9.77 -11.32
CA MET A 65 5.29 -9.66 -9.87
C MET A 65 5.68 -11.00 -9.22
N PRO A 66 6.78 -11.06 -8.45
CA PRO A 66 7.18 -12.26 -7.73
C PRO A 66 6.11 -12.71 -6.72
N ARG A 67 6.07 -14.01 -6.40
CA ARG A 67 5.16 -14.59 -5.41
C ARG A 67 5.95 -15.27 -4.29
N GLY A 68 5.33 -15.38 -3.12
CA GLY A 68 5.85 -16.19 -2.01
C GLY A 68 7.27 -15.78 -1.62
N ASP A 69 8.20 -16.73 -1.60
CA ASP A 69 9.57 -16.47 -1.15
C ASP A 69 10.34 -15.52 -2.06
N ALA A 70 10.07 -15.51 -3.37
CA ALA A 70 10.69 -14.55 -4.29
C ALA A 70 10.25 -13.11 -4.00
N LEU A 71 9.02 -12.91 -3.49
CA LEU A 71 8.55 -11.59 -3.03
C LEU A 71 9.27 -11.18 -1.74
N LYS A 72 9.46 -12.11 -0.79
CA LYS A 72 10.23 -11.84 0.44
C LYS A 72 11.67 -11.47 0.13
N THR A 73 12.33 -12.20 -0.77
CA THR A 73 13.70 -11.88 -1.20
C THR A 73 13.79 -10.49 -1.87
N LEU A 74 12.74 -10.07 -2.57
CA LEU A 74 12.69 -8.73 -3.15
C LEU A 74 12.58 -7.64 -2.05
N GLU A 75 11.79 -7.89 -1.02
CA GLU A 75 11.66 -7.00 0.15
C GLU A 75 12.94 -6.94 0.97
N GLU A 76 13.66 -8.07 1.05
CA GLU A 76 14.99 -8.13 1.65
C GLU A 76 15.98 -7.23 0.90
N LYS A 77 15.90 -7.20 -0.44
CA LYS A 77 16.64 -6.28 -1.31
C LYS A 77 16.14 -4.83 -1.26
N GLY A 78 15.11 -4.55 -0.46
CA GLY A 78 14.63 -3.20 -0.19
C GLY A 78 13.55 -2.73 -1.17
N VAL A 79 12.87 -3.62 -1.90
CA VAL A 79 11.78 -3.25 -2.80
C VAL A 79 10.49 -3.94 -2.35
N VAL A 80 9.47 -3.15 -2.04
CA VAL A 80 8.16 -3.64 -1.60
C VAL A 80 7.18 -3.50 -2.76
N ILE A 81 6.42 -4.56 -3.07
CA ILE A 81 5.34 -4.50 -4.06
C ILE A 81 4.03 -4.93 -3.39
N ARG A 82 2.99 -4.09 -3.47
CA ARG A 82 1.67 -4.40 -2.91
C ARG A 82 0.55 -4.05 -3.87
N PHE A 83 -0.50 -4.86 -3.89
CA PHE A 83 -1.77 -4.50 -4.50
C PHE A 83 -2.51 -3.51 -3.61
N VAL A 84 -2.83 -2.34 -4.16
CA VAL A 84 -3.47 -1.24 -3.42
C VAL A 84 -4.95 -1.25 -3.68
N ILE A 85 -5.73 -1.43 -2.61
CA ILE A 85 -7.19 -1.48 -2.67
C ILE A 85 -7.80 -0.75 -1.48
N GLY A 86 -8.87 -0.01 -1.71
CA GLY A 86 -9.74 0.50 -0.68
C GLY A 86 -10.66 -0.59 -0.12
N ARG A 87 -11.55 -0.16 0.76
CA ARG A 87 -12.57 -0.98 1.38
C ARG A 87 -13.93 -0.78 0.71
N SER A 88 -14.84 -1.73 0.89
CA SER A 88 -16.20 -1.61 0.34
C SER A 88 -16.96 -0.48 1.05
N PRO A 89 -17.84 0.26 0.36
CA PRO A 89 -18.76 1.20 1.02
C PRO A 89 -19.56 0.53 2.14
N ASN A 90 -19.90 -0.75 1.96
CA ASN A 90 -20.51 -1.57 3.00
C ASN A 90 -19.43 -2.40 3.72
N ARG A 91 -18.82 -1.80 4.75
CA ARG A 91 -17.73 -2.43 5.49
C ARG A 91 -18.09 -3.84 5.99
N GLY A 92 -17.21 -4.80 5.72
CA GLY A 92 -17.36 -6.19 6.17
C GLY A 92 -18.34 -7.03 5.34
N ASP A 93 -18.77 -6.53 4.17
CA ASP A 93 -19.53 -7.29 3.19
C ASP A 93 -18.69 -8.41 2.53
N SER A 94 -19.29 -9.07 1.53
CA SER A 94 -18.59 -10.13 0.80
C SER A 94 -17.37 -9.64 0.01
N LEU A 95 -17.35 -8.39 -0.46
CA LEU A 95 -16.23 -7.83 -1.21
C LEU A 95 -15.02 -7.65 -0.29
N ASP A 96 -15.23 -7.05 0.88
CA ASP A 96 -14.19 -6.91 1.91
C ASP A 96 -13.68 -8.27 2.40
N ARG A 97 -14.58 -9.23 2.67
CA ARG A 97 -14.20 -10.57 3.11
C ARG A 97 -13.35 -11.30 2.08
N ASN A 98 -13.72 -11.22 0.80
CA ASN A 98 -12.95 -11.84 -0.28
C ASN A 98 -11.52 -11.29 -0.36
N ILE A 99 -11.36 -9.97 -0.19
CA ILE A 99 -10.03 -9.33 -0.17
C ILE A 99 -9.24 -9.75 1.06
N ASN A 100 -9.86 -9.76 2.25
CA ASN A 100 -9.20 -10.20 3.48
C ASN A 100 -8.73 -11.66 3.39
N GLU A 101 -9.56 -12.54 2.83
CA GLU A 101 -9.21 -13.94 2.62
C GLU A 101 -8.08 -14.13 1.60
N GLU A 102 -8.09 -13.35 0.52
CA GLU A 102 -7.02 -13.36 -0.47
C GLU A 102 -5.72 -12.86 0.16
N ASN A 103 -5.75 -11.72 0.84
CA ASN A 103 -4.60 -11.15 1.53
C ASN A 103 -4.02 -12.11 2.59
N ARG A 104 -4.86 -12.83 3.34
CA ARG A 104 -4.38 -13.84 4.30
C ARG A 104 -3.58 -14.97 3.65
N LYS A 105 -3.86 -15.27 2.38
CA LYS A 105 -3.17 -16.33 1.62
C LYS A 105 -1.92 -15.81 0.90
N THR A 106 -1.95 -14.58 0.40
CA THR A 106 -0.90 -14.05 -0.47
C THR A 106 0.04 -13.05 0.22
N ASN A 107 -0.44 -12.38 1.28
CA ASN A 107 0.26 -11.34 2.04
C ASN A 107 0.86 -10.23 1.15
N ASP A 108 0.14 -9.87 0.08
CA ASP A 108 0.63 -8.95 -0.95
C ASP A 108 -0.29 -7.75 -1.19
N PHE A 109 -1.21 -7.45 -0.27
CA PHE A 109 -2.05 -6.25 -0.34
C PHE A 109 -1.58 -5.13 0.60
N LEU A 110 -1.87 -3.91 0.18
CA LEU A 110 -1.99 -2.73 1.02
C LEU A 110 -3.46 -2.31 0.99
N ILE A 111 -4.17 -2.60 2.08
CA ILE A 111 -5.59 -2.27 2.21
C ILE A 111 -5.72 -0.88 2.85
N LEU A 112 -6.35 0.04 2.13
CA LEU A 112 -6.53 1.42 2.56
C LEU A 112 -7.79 1.53 3.41
N GLU A 113 -7.66 1.41 4.73
CA GLU A 113 -8.80 1.38 5.67
C GLU A 113 -9.67 2.65 5.61
N SER A 114 -9.07 3.79 5.31
CA SER A 114 -9.75 5.09 5.24
C SER A 114 -10.21 5.48 3.84
N HIS A 115 -10.10 4.57 2.86
CA HIS A 115 -10.51 4.83 1.47
C HIS A 115 -11.60 3.84 1.04
N GLU A 116 -12.65 4.36 0.43
CA GLU A 116 -13.70 3.54 -0.19
C GLU A 116 -13.36 3.29 -1.66
N GLU A 117 -13.42 2.03 -2.08
CA GLU A 117 -13.16 1.62 -3.45
C GLU A 117 -14.42 1.85 -4.31
N ALA A 118 -14.60 3.09 -4.76
CA ALA A 118 -15.67 3.55 -5.63
C ALA A 118 -15.13 4.42 -6.78
N ALA A 119 -15.86 4.50 -7.89
CA ALA A 119 -15.38 5.18 -9.11
C ALA A 119 -15.11 6.67 -8.89
N GLU A 120 -15.98 7.32 -8.12
CA GLU A 120 -15.91 8.71 -7.68
C GLU A 120 -14.76 8.98 -6.71
N GLU A 121 -14.30 7.95 -5.99
CA GLU A 121 -13.23 8.06 -4.99
C GLU A 121 -11.84 7.75 -5.58
N LEU A 122 -11.76 7.15 -6.78
CA LEU A 122 -10.49 6.81 -7.45
C LEU A 122 -9.48 7.96 -7.53
N PRO A 123 -9.87 9.23 -7.82
CA PRO A 123 -8.93 10.35 -7.82
C PRO A 123 -8.28 10.60 -6.45
N LYS A 124 -8.98 10.28 -5.35
CA LYS A 124 -8.48 10.44 -3.98
C LYS A 124 -7.59 9.27 -3.53
N LYS A 125 -7.70 8.10 -4.18
CA LYS A 125 -6.92 6.89 -3.87
C LYS A 125 -5.41 7.15 -3.81
N VAL A 126 -4.91 8.07 -4.64
CA VAL A 126 -3.50 8.44 -4.68
C VAL A 126 -3.02 9.06 -3.36
N LYS A 127 -3.83 9.93 -2.75
CA LYS A 127 -3.53 10.54 -1.46
C LYS A 127 -3.44 9.48 -0.37
N PHE A 128 -4.46 8.61 -0.29
CA PHE A 128 -4.49 7.54 0.70
C PHE A 128 -3.38 6.53 0.51
N PHE A 129 -3.05 6.18 -0.73
CA PHE A 129 -1.94 5.30 -1.05
C PHE A 129 -0.61 5.87 -0.52
N PHE A 130 -0.25 7.10 -0.89
CA PHE A 130 1.02 7.67 -0.47
C PHE A 130 1.08 7.88 1.04
N SER A 131 -0.01 8.33 1.68
CA SER A 131 -0.08 8.44 3.14
C SER A 131 0.17 7.09 3.82
N ALA A 132 -0.58 6.05 3.43
CA ALA A 132 -0.42 4.72 4.03
C ALA A 132 0.96 4.11 3.75
N ALA A 133 1.51 4.32 2.55
CA ALA A 133 2.82 3.79 2.17
C ALA A 133 3.96 4.43 2.97
N ILE A 134 3.93 5.76 3.18
CA ILE A 134 4.94 6.50 3.97
C ILE A 134 4.88 6.14 5.45
N GLU A 135 3.67 5.89 5.97
CA GLU A 135 3.49 5.45 7.36
C GLU A 135 4.02 4.01 7.56
N ALA A 136 3.76 3.12 6.60
CA ALA A 136 4.12 1.71 6.70
C ALA A 136 5.59 1.42 6.38
N TRP A 137 6.19 2.13 5.42
CA TRP A 137 7.56 1.89 4.95
C TRP A 137 8.34 3.18 4.85
N ASP A 138 9.57 3.20 5.35
CA ASP A 138 10.51 4.28 5.10
C ASP A 138 11.28 3.99 3.80
N ALA A 139 10.86 4.57 2.67
CA ALA A 139 11.44 4.33 1.35
C ALA A 139 11.90 5.61 0.64
N GLU A 140 12.91 5.49 -0.24
CA GLU A 140 13.36 6.62 -1.07
C GLU A 140 12.37 6.94 -2.21
N PHE A 141 11.72 5.92 -2.76
CA PHE A 141 10.78 6.07 -3.87
C PHE A 141 9.42 5.44 -3.55
N TYR A 142 8.35 6.15 -3.90
CA TYR A 142 6.99 5.61 -3.86
C TYR A 142 6.44 5.66 -5.28
N VAL A 143 6.11 4.49 -5.82
CA VAL A 143 5.72 4.31 -7.21
C VAL A 143 4.29 3.80 -7.27
N LYS A 144 3.46 4.45 -8.07
CA LYS A 144 2.09 4.03 -8.37
C LYS A 144 2.04 3.39 -9.75
N ILE A 145 1.49 2.19 -9.86
CA ILE A 145 1.29 1.44 -11.11
C ILE A 145 -0.20 1.11 -11.27
N ASP A 146 -0.72 1.23 -12.49
CA ASP A 146 -2.09 0.84 -12.82
C ASP A 146 -2.22 -0.65 -13.17
N ASP A 147 -3.43 -1.18 -13.07
CA ASP A 147 -3.75 -2.61 -13.10
C ASP A 147 -3.64 -3.29 -14.50
N ASN A 148 -3.13 -2.57 -15.50
CA ASN A 148 -3.01 -2.97 -16.90
C ASN A 148 -1.60 -2.84 -17.47
N ILE A 149 -0.60 -2.56 -16.63
CA ILE A 149 0.79 -2.36 -17.05
C ILE A 149 1.62 -3.60 -16.71
N ASN A 150 2.40 -4.08 -17.69
CA ASN A 150 3.48 -5.03 -17.45
C ASN A 150 4.76 -4.25 -17.23
N LEU A 151 5.41 -4.48 -16.10
CA LEU A 151 6.63 -3.75 -15.71
C LEU A 151 7.86 -4.66 -15.86
N ASP A 152 8.91 -4.15 -16.49
CA ASP A 152 10.25 -4.71 -16.30
C ASP A 152 10.77 -4.30 -14.91
N LEU A 153 10.58 -5.19 -13.94
CA LEU A 153 10.96 -4.95 -12.55
C LEU A 153 12.48 -4.81 -12.39
N ALA A 154 13.27 -5.56 -13.16
CA ALA A 154 14.72 -5.48 -13.08
C ALA A 154 15.21 -4.11 -13.57
N GLY A 155 14.73 -3.69 -14.75
CA GLY A 155 15.04 -2.38 -15.31
C GLY A 155 14.57 -1.22 -14.41
N LEU A 156 13.39 -1.32 -13.79
CA LEU A 156 12.92 -0.30 -12.84
C LEU A 156 13.85 -0.20 -11.63
N ILE A 157 14.24 -1.32 -11.03
CA ILE A 157 15.10 -1.34 -9.83
C ILE A 157 16.48 -0.77 -10.15
N GLU A 158 17.06 -1.12 -11.30
CA GLU A 158 18.34 -0.56 -11.75
C GLU A 158 18.24 0.96 -11.92
N MET A 159 17.19 1.43 -12.60
CA MET A 159 16.92 2.84 -12.80
C MET A 159 16.76 3.62 -11.48
N LEU A 160 16.06 3.05 -10.49
CA LEU A 160 15.88 3.66 -9.18
C LEU A 160 17.19 3.67 -8.38
N ASN A 161 18.01 2.63 -8.50
CA ASN A 161 19.33 2.58 -7.86
C ASN A 161 20.26 3.68 -8.38
N VAL A 162 20.26 3.96 -9.68
CA VAL A 162 21.07 5.04 -10.28
C VAL A 162 20.68 6.42 -9.74
N ARG A 163 19.43 6.60 -9.30
CA ARG A 163 18.91 7.90 -8.85
C ARG A 163 18.86 8.06 -7.33
N ARG A 164 19.39 7.12 -6.55
CA ARG A 164 19.45 7.24 -5.08
C ARG A 164 20.07 8.56 -4.66
N GLY A 165 19.48 9.19 -3.63
CA GLY A 165 19.91 10.51 -3.14
C GLY A 165 19.45 11.71 -3.97
N SER A 166 18.76 11.52 -5.10
CA SER A 166 18.13 12.64 -5.83
C SER A 166 16.89 13.13 -5.07
N HIS A 167 16.83 14.42 -4.75
CA HIS A 167 15.70 15.02 -4.05
C HIS A 167 14.67 15.57 -5.05
N GLY A 168 13.37 15.38 -4.79
CA GLY A 168 12.28 15.99 -5.58
C GLY A 168 11.96 15.32 -6.92
N LEU A 169 12.28 14.03 -7.09
CA LEU A 169 12.05 13.33 -8.35
C LEU A 169 10.60 12.83 -8.48
N TYR A 170 9.80 13.49 -9.33
CA TYR A 170 8.54 12.96 -9.85
C TYR A 170 8.74 12.47 -11.29
N MET A 171 8.46 11.19 -11.56
CA MET A 171 8.51 10.62 -12.91
C MET A 171 7.18 9.92 -13.20
N GLY A 172 6.51 10.30 -14.27
CA GLY A 172 5.28 9.67 -14.71
C GLY A 172 4.84 10.17 -16.09
N CYS A 173 4.02 9.37 -16.77
CA CYS A 173 3.25 9.86 -17.91
C CYS A 173 2.11 10.73 -17.38
N MET A 174 2.35 12.03 -17.25
CA MET A 174 1.31 12.98 -16.85
C MET A 174 0.20 12.99 -17.92
N LYS A 175 -1.05 12.81 -17.51
CA LYS A 175 -2.17 13.39 -18.28
C LYS A 175 -2.02 14.89 -18.15
N SER A 176 -1.86 15.60 -19.25
CA SER A 176 -1.82 17.06 -19.29
C SER A 176 -3.15 17.63 -18.78
N GLY A 177 -3.20 17.96 -17.50
CA GLY A 177 -4.28 18.68 -16.85
C GLY A 177 -3.67 19.73 -15.94
N ALA A 178 -4.28 20.91 -15.88
CA ALA A 178 -3.72 22.08 -15.20
C ALA A 178 -3.21 21.74 -13.80
N VAL A 179 -1.90 21.92 -13.62
CA VAL A 179 -1.26 21.82 -12.31
C VAL A 179 -1.62 23.10 -11.57
N VAL A 180 -2.53 23.01 -10.61
CA VAL A 180 -2.80 24.14 -9.71
C VAL A 180 -1.63 24.22 -8.74
N SER A 181 -0.78 25.20 -8.96
CA SER A 181 0.17 25.72 -7.97
C SER A 181 -0.55 26.81 -7.18
N GLU A 182 -0.80 26.60 -5.89
CA GLU A 182 -1.05 27.71 -4.96
C GLU A 182 0.30 28.25 -4.48
N GLU A 183 0.51 29.55 -4.70
CA GLU A 183 1.55 30.38 -4.07
C GLU A 183 1.22 30.66 -2.59
#